data_AF-A0A7S0S491-F1
#
_entry.id   AF-A0A7S0S491-F1
#
_cell.length_a   1.000
_cell.length_b   1.000
_cell.length_c   1.000
_cell.angle_alpha   90.00
_cell.angle_beta   90.00
_cell.angle_gamma   90.00
#
_symmetry.space_group_name_H-M   'P 1'
#
loop_
_entity.id
_entity.type
_entity.pdbx_description
1 polymer ?
#
loop_
_entity_poly.entity_id
_entity_poly.type
_entity_poly.pdbx_seq_one_letter_code
_entity_poly.pdbx_strand_id
1 'polypeptide(L)'
;LIYIYDLPADYNARLLQYKHHALACTWRGFDAGNHTYLKDSVYAVETFFHEALAVSSHRTFDPEEADFFFAPTYLTCYMWPVHGWADGPWYHAPIPNPRPMHAANFIDEVGRWVNATMPYWSRRGGRDHIFLWPHDEGACYMPSWIYNNAIFLTHWGRLDADHVSGSGWPPDNYSQPVVYPRFQPLDWRRMYKGHLCYTPGKDALIPAFKASNSYHRSPLVGVPPVKKDVLLYFRGDIGMYREWWYSRGIRQSLYRLAMEDKWREKYN
;
A
#
# COMPACT_ATOMS: atom_id res chain seq x y z
N LEU A 1 4.43 -23.06 -4.58
CA LEU A 1 4.11 -22.33 -5.83
C LEU A 1 3.05 -21.27 -5.54
N ILE A 2 2.95 -20.25 -6.39
CA ILE A 2 2.00 -19.13 -6.24
C ILE A 2 1.18 -19.02 -7.53
N TYR A 3 -0.15 -19.10 -7.41
CA TYR A 3 -1.06 -18.81 -8.52
C TYR A 3 -1.39 -17.32 -8.53
N ILE A 4 -1.44 -16.71 -9.72
CA ILE A 4 -1.84 -15.30 -9.90
C ILE A 4 -3.24 -15.28 -10.46
N TYR A 5 -4.17 -14.60 -9.81
CA TYR A 5 -5.53 -14.41 -10.34
C TYR A 5 -5.51 -13.56 -11.61
N ASP A 6 -6.23 -14.02 -12.63
CA ASP A 6 -6.61 -13.22 -13.79
C ASP A 6 -7.81 -12.31 -13.43
N LEU A 7 -7.54 -11.28 -12.61
CA LEU A 7 -8.56 -10.32 -12.21
C LEU A 7 -9.14 -9.56 -13.43
N PRO A 8 -10.41 -9.09 -13.35
CA PRO A 8 -10.96 -8.19 -14.35
C PRO A 8 -10.06 -6.96 -14.54
N ALA A 9 -9.92 -6.52 -15.79
CA ALA A 9 -9.00 -5.44 -16.16
C ALA A 9 -9.26 -4.12 -15.41
N ASP A 10 -10.48 -3.90 -14.92
CA ASP A 10 -10.88 -2.74 -14.11
C ASP A 10 -10.03 -2.56 -12.85
N TYR A 11 -9.45 -3.64 -12.30
CA TYR A 11 -8.66 -3.60 -11.08
C TYR A 11 -7.14 -3.50 -11.30
N ASN A 12 -6.69 -3.50 -12.56
CA ASN A 12 -5.27 -3.37 -12.89
C ASN A 12 -5.03 -2.64 -14.22
N ALA A 13 -5.09 -3.34 -15.37
CA ALA A 13 -4.69 -2.85 -16.67
C ALA A 13 -5.43 -1.58 -17.10
N ARG A 14 -6.71 -1.45 -16.74
CA ARG A 14 -7.50 -0.26 -17.03
C ARG A 14 -6.98 0.97 -16.29
N LEU A 15 -6.52 0.82 -15.04
CA LEU A 15 -5.94 1.94 -14.28
C LEU A 15 -4.68 2.49 -14.94
N LEU A 16 -3.90 1.64 -15.63
CA LEU A 16 -2.75 2.08 -16.42
C LEU A 16 -3.14 2.91 -17.65
N GLN A 17 -4.38 2.82 -18.13
CA GLN A 17 -4.90 3.63 -19.23
C GLN A 17 -5.34 5.03 -18.76
N TYR A 18 -5.78 5.17 -17.52
CA TYR A 18 -6.23 6.44 -16.93
C TYR A 18 -5.12 7.23 -16.23
N LYS A 19 -3.89 6.73 -16.24
CA LYS A 19 -2.78 7.42 -15.61
C LYS A 19 -2.50 8.76 -16.31
N HIS A 20 -2.31 9.83 -15.53
CA HIS A 20 -2.09 11.18 -16.06
C HIS A 20 -0.76 11.39 -16.82
N HIS A 21 0.21 10.46 -16.73
CA HIS A 21 1.45 10.52 -17.51
C HIS A 21 2.09 9.14 -17.70
N ALA A 22 2.95 8.99 -18.71
CA ALA A 22 3.55 7.70 -19.11
C ALA A 22 4.22 6.92 -17.96
N LEU A 23 4.88 7.62 -17.03
CA LEU A 23 5.63 7.01 -15.92
C LEU A 23 4.83 6.78 -14.64
N ALA A 24 3.53 7.04 -14.64
CA ALA A 24 2.70 6.86 -13.47
C ALA A 24 2.35 5.39 -13.32
N CYS A 25 2.27 4.92 -12.07
CA CYS A 25 1.98 3.52 -11.71
C CYS A 25 3.00 2.48 -12.19
N THR A 26 4.00 2.85 -12.99
CA THR A 26 5.01 1.94 -13.54
C THR A 26 6.31 2.00 -12.76
N TRP A 27 6.99 0.86 -12.61
CA TRP A 27 8.28 0.78 -11.92
C TRP A 27 9.50 1.06 -12.81
N ARG A 28 9.32 1.01 -14.14
CA ARG A 28 10.36 1.29 -15.14
C ARG A 28 9.81 2.07 -16.33
N GLY A 29 10.70 2.75 -17.04
CA GLY A 29 10.47 3.37 -18.35
C GLY A 29 11.64 3.10 -19.29
N PHE A 30 11.48 3.51 -20.54
CA PHE A 30 12.48 3.35 -21.60
C PHE A 30 12.75 4.71 -22.24
N ASP A 31 14.02 5.04 -22.43
CA ASP A 31 14.43 6.26 -23.12
C ASP A 31 14.53 6.05 -24.65
N ALA A 32 14.84 7.11 -25.39
CA ALA A 32 14.98 7.05 -26.85
C ALA A 32 16.16 6.16 -27.31
N GLY A 33 17.11 5.87 -26.43
CA GLY A 33 18.22 4.96 -26.66
C GLY A 33 17.93 3.51 -26.29
N ASN A 34 16.67 3.18 -25.94
CA ASN A 34 16.26 1.86 -25.45
C ASN A 34 16.91 1.45 -24.12
N HIS A 35 17.37 2.40 -23.32
CA HIS A 35 17.83 2.11 -21.97
C HIS A 35 16.63 2.03 -21.02
N THR A 36 16.66 1.06 -20.11
CA THR A 36 15.69 0.96 -19.02
C THR A 36 16.13 1.87 -17.87
N TYR A 37 15.23 2.73 -17.39
CA TYR A 37 15.42 3.46 -16.15
C TYR A 37 14.31 3.13 -15.16
N LEU A 38 14.67 3.07 -13.89
CA LEU A 38 13.74 2.76 -12.80
C LEU A 38 13.09 4.04 -12.28
N LYS A 39 11.81 3.96 -11.92
CA LYS A 39 11.07 5.08 -11.34
C LYS A 39 11.07 4.99 -9.82
N ASP A 40 11.59 6.02 -9.17
CA ASP A 40 11.40 6.22 -7.73
C ASP A 40 9.95 6.60 -7.44
N SER A 41 9.18 5.61 -7.00
CA SER A 41 7.83 5.77 -6.48
C SER A 41 7.56 4.64 -5.51
N VAL A 42 7.14 4.96 -4.28
CA VAL A 42 6.78 3.95 -3.28
C VAL A 42 5.70 2.99 -3.80
N TYR A 43 4.75 3.54 -4.56
CA TYR A 43 3.60 2.85 -5.16
C TYR A 43 3.94 1.97 -6.37
N ALA A 44 5.14 2.09 -6.94
CA ALA A 44 5.55 1.27 -8.07
C ALA A 44 5.72 -0.22 -7.71
N VAL A 45 5.72 -0.57 -6.41
CA VAL A 45 5.79 -1.95 -5.95
C VAL A 45 4.65 -2.80 -6.51
N GLU A 46 3.47 -2.24 -6.80
CA GLU A 46 2.33 -3.01 -7.33
C GLU A 46 2.61 -3.59 -8.71
N THR A 47 3.04 -2.75 -9.65
CA THR A 47 3.39 -3.22 -11.00
C THR A 47 4.66 -4.03 -11.01
N PHE A 48 5.68 -3.64 -10.21
CA PHE A 48 6.90 -4.42 -10.07
C PHE A 48 6.65 -5.83 -9.55
N PHE A 49 5.93 -5.97 -8.43
CA PHE A 49 5.69 -7.26 -7.80
C PHE A 49 4.85 -8.16 -8.71
N HIS A 50 3.84 -7.60 -9.39
CA HIS A 50 3.04 -8.34 -10.36
C HIS A 50 3.91 -8.85 -11.52
N GLU A 51 4.73 -8.00 -12.16
CA GLU A 51 5.61 -8.42 -13.27
C GLU A 51 6.69 -9.40 -12.81
N ALA A 52 7.32 -9.17 -11.66
CA ALA A 52 8.36 -10.03 -11.12
C ALA A 52 7.82 -11.43 -10.76
N LEU A 53 6.64 -11.48 -10.15
CA LEU A 53 5.98 -12.75 -9.86
C LEU A 53 5.52 -13.46 -11.14
N ALA A 54 5.08 -12.71 -12.16
CA ALA A 54 4.61 -13.26 -13.43
C ALA A 54 5.68 -14.10 -14.17
N VAL A 55 6.96 -13.77 -13.98
CA VAL A 55 8.11 -14.49 -14.59
C VAL A 55 8.91 -15.32 -13.58
N SER A 56 8.44 -15.41 -12.33
CA SER A 56 9.12 -16.14 -11.26
C SER A 56 9.01 -17.65 -11.47
N SER A 57 10.07 -18.40 -11.13
CA SER A 57 10.05 -19.87 -11.06
C SER A 57 9.11 -20.40 -9.97
N HIS A 58 8.61 -19.54 -9.08
CA HIS A 58 7.64 -19.90 -8.07
C HIS A 58 6.19 -19.72 -8.54
N ARG A 59 5.94 -19.15 -9.72
CA ARG A 59 4.59 -19.04 -10.29
C ARG A 59 4.10 -20.40 -10.79
N THR A 60 2.83 -20.70 -10.57
CA THR A 60 2.11 -21.77 -11.28
C THR A 60 0.93 -21.22 -12.07
N PHE A 61 0.57 -21.91 -13.15
CA PHE A 61 -0.65 -21.69 -13.92
C PHE A 61 -1.75 -22.70 -13.54
N ASP A 62 -1.39 -23.77 -12.81
CA ASP A 62 -2.35 -24.69 -12.24
C ASP A 62 -2.67 -24.28 -10.80
N PRO A 63 -3.89 -23.78 -10.52
CA PRO A 63 -4.26 -23.38 -9.17
C PRO A 63 -4.35 -24.55 -8.18
N GLU A 64 -4.43 -25.81 -8.61
CA GLU A 64 -4.42 -26.97 -7.72
C GLU A 64 -3.02 -27.28 -7.16
N GLU A 65 -1.95 -26.81 -7.81
CA GLU A 65 -0.57 -26.92 -7.32
C GLU A 65 -0.13 -25.72 -6.45
N ALA A 66 -1.00 -24.74 -6.28
CA ALA A 66 -0.67 -23.50 -5.60
C ALA A 66 -0.68 -23.65 -4.07
N ASP A 67 0.39 -23.16 -3.43
CA ASP A 67 0.45 -23.02 -1.97
C ASP A 67 -0.17 -21.68 -1.53
N PHE A 68 -0.09 -20.67 -2.40
CA PHE A 68 -0.61 -19.33 -2.20
C PHE A 68 -1.26 -18.78 -3.47
N PHE A 69 -2.17 -17.84 -3.29
CA PHE A 69 -2.88 -17.15 -4.35
C PHE A 69 -2.63 -15.65 -4.26
N PHE A 70 -2.13 -15.03 -5.32
CA PHE A 70 -1.90 -13.59 -5.38
C PHE A 70 -3.00 -12.90 -6.20
N ALA A 71 -3.62 -11.86 -5.64
CA ALA A 71 -4.58 -11.00 -6.33
C ALA A 71 -3.90 -9.69 -6.81
N PRO A 72 -3.56 -9.56 -8.10
CA PRO A 72 -2.81 -8.41 -8.61
C PRO A 72 -3.68 -7.15 -8.78
N THR A 73 -3.80 -6.38 -7.70
CA THR A 73 -4.51 -5.09 -7.68
C THR A 73 -3.55 -3.91 -7.83
N TYR A 74 -3.95 -2.88 -8.57
CA TYR A 74 -3.19 -1.62 -8.67
C TYR A 74 -3.87 -0.51 -7.86
N LEU A 75 -4.07 -0.77 -6.56
CA LEU A 75 -4.80 0.10 -5.65
C LEU A 75 -4.15 1.48 -5.54
N THR A 76 -2.84 1.52 -5.34
CA THR A 76 -2.14 2.80 -5.19
C THR A 76 -2.08 3.57 -6.50
N CYS A 77 -2.05 2.89 -7.65
CA CYS A 77 -2.26 3.53 -8.95
C CYS A 77 -3.63 4.20 -9.04
N TYR A 78 -4.68 3.50 -8.57
CA TYR A 78 -6.00 4.08 -8.47
C TYR A 78 -6.00 5.31 -7.56
N MET A 79 -5.53 5.21 -6.31
CA MET A 79 -5.52 6.32 -5.35
C MET A 79 -4.66 7.50 -5.81
N TRP A 80 -3.53 7.21 -6.46
CA TRP A 80 -2.67 8.20 -7.11
C TRP A 80 -1.94 7.58 -8.32
N PRO A 81 -2.19 8.07 -9.53
CA PRO A 81 -2.79 9.37 -9.84
C PRO A 81 -4.19 9.31 -10.43
N VAL A 82 -4.82 8.14 -10.59
CA VAL A 82 -6.08 8.06 -11.36
C VAL A 82 -7.20 8.83 -10.68
N HIS A 83 -7.42 8.58 -9.40
CA HIS A 83 -8.48 9.21 -8.61
C HIS A 83 -8.25 10.71 -8.48
N GLY A 84 -9.22 11.49 -8.96
CA GLY A 84 -9.18 12.95 -8.97
C GLY A 84 -8.50 13.59 -10.20
N TRP A 85 -7.87 12.79 -11.08
CA TRP A 85 -7.33 13.26 -12.37
C TRP A 85 -8.10 12.74 -13.58
N ALA A 86 -8.77 11.60 -13.46
CA ALA A 86 -9.67 11.07 -14.46
C ALA A 86 -11.13 11.27 -14.06
N ASP A 87 -12.05 11.27 -15.03
CA ASP A 87 -13.51 11.35 -14.79
C ASP A 87 -14.10 10.11 -14.07
N GLY A 88 -13.27 9.07 -13.90
CA GLY A 88 -13.56 7.83 -13.19
C GLY A 88 -12.36 6.87 -13.27
N PRO A 89 -12.48 5.64 -12.74
CA PRO A 89 -13.65 5.07 -12.08
C PRO A 89 -13.91 5.65 -10.68
N TRP A 90 -15.16 5.57 -10.24
CA TRP A 90 -15.58 5.84 -8.85
C TRP A 90 -16.04 4.53 -8.22
N TYR A 91 -15.41 4.11 -7.12
CA TYR A 91 -15.89 2.96 -6.36
C TYR A 91 -16.96 3.41 -5.38
N HIS A 92 -18.19 3.02 -5.68
CA HIS A 92 -19.44 3.35 -4.99
C HIS A 92 -19.86 4.83 -5.09
N ALA A 93 -19.29 5.75 -4.30
CA ALA A 93 -19.78 7.13 -4.23
C ALA A 93 -19.00 8.05 -5.20
N PRO A 94 -19.63 8.87 -6.07
CA PRO A 94 -18.92 9.76 -7.00
C PRO A 94 -18.45 11.06 -6.31
N ILE A 95 -17.59 10.92 -5.30
CA ILE A 95 -17.04 12.04 -4.52
C ILE A 95 -15.51 11.95 -4.50
N PRO A 96 -14.77 13.06 -4.44
CA PRO A 96 -13.31 13.02 -4.49
C PRO A 96 -12.65 12.53 -3.20
N ASN A 97 -13.35 12.56 -2.06
CA ASN A 97 -12.76 12.29 -0.75
C ASN A 97 -13.71 11.51 0.17
N PRO A 98 -13.17 10.68 1.09
CA PRO A 98 -11.76 10.35 1.25
C PRO A 98 -11.35 9.22 0.29
N ARG A 99 -10.14 9.27 -0.26
CA ARG A 99 -9.60 8.24 -1.17
C ARG A 99 -9.58 6.83 -0.55
N PRO A 100 -9.27 6.65 0.75
CA PRO A 100 -9.38 5.38 1.44
C PRO A 100 -10.74 4.69 1.35
N MET A 101 -11.85 5.44 1.31
CA MET A 101 -13.19 4.86 1.14
C MET A 101 -13.31 4.14 -0.19
N HIS A 102 -12.85 4.77 -1.26
CA HIS A 102 -12.85 4.13 -2.57
C HIS A 102 -11.91 2.95 -2.64
N ALA A 103 -10.73 3.03 -2.02
CA ALA A 103 -9.80 1.92 -1.95
C ALA A 103 -10.36 0.72 -1.17
N ALA A 104 -11.11 0.96 -0.09
CA ALA A 104 -11.80 -0.09 0.66
C ALA A 104 -12.92 -0.73 -0.16
N ASN A 105 -13.71 0.06 -0.89
CA ASN A 105 -14.74 -0.47 -1.79
C ASN A 105 -14.14 -1.21 -2.99
N PHE A 106 -13.08 -0.68 -3.60
CA PHE A 106 -12.31 -1.32 -4.66
C PHE A 106 -11.90 -2.74 -4.26
N ILE A 107 -11.31 -2.90 -3.07
CA ILE A 107 -10.80 -4.21 -2.65
C ILE A 107 -11.93 -5.12 -2.17
N ASP A 108 -13.02 -4.57 -1.64
CA ASP A 108 -14.23 -5.33 -1.33
C ASP A 108 -14.82 -5.98 -2.59
N GLU A 109 -14.90 -5.23 -3.70
CA GLU A 109 -15.30 -5.76 -5.01
C GLU A 109 -14.34 -6.84 -5.51
N VAL A 110 -13.03 -6.61 -5.43
CA VAL A 110 -12.01 -7.63 -5.79
C VAL A 110 -12.15 -8.89 -4.95
N GLY A 111 -12.27 -8.76 -3.63
CA GLY A 111 -12.43 -9.89 -2.73
C GLY A 111 -13.68 -10.70 -3.05
N ARG A 112 -14.81 -10.03 -3.29
CA ARG A 112 -16.07 -10.70 -3.67
C ARG A 112 -15.92 -11.43 -4.99
N TRP A 113 -15.25 -10.83 -5.97
CA TRP A 113 -14.95 -11.48 -7.24
C TRP A 113 -14.05 -12.70 -7.05
N VAL A 114 -12.97 -12.59 -6.27
CA VAL A 114 -12.06 -13.71 -5.96
C VAL A 114 -12.81 -14.87 -5.31
N ASN A 115 -13.67 -14.57 -4.32
CA ASN A 115 -14.47 -15.59 -3.63
C ASN A 115 -15.53 -16.23 -4.54
N ALA A 116 -16.10 -15.48 -5.49
CA ALA A 116 -17.12 -15.98 -6.40
C ALA A 116 -16.55 -16.73 -7.62
N THR A 117 -15.34 -16.40 -8.07
CA THR A 117 -14.81 -16.90 -9.36
C THR A 117 -14.20 -18.29 -9.24
N MET A 118 -13.53 -18.59 -8.14
CA MET A 118 -12.86 -19.87 -7.93
C MET A 118 -13.04 -20.37 -6.49
N PRO A 119 -13.06 -21.69 -6.25
CA PRO A 119 -13.36 -22.24 -4.93
C PRO A 119 -12.26 -21.99 -3.88
N TYR A 120 -11.05 -21.60 -4.30
CA TYR A 120 -9.85 -21.59 -3.46
C TYR A 120 -9.95 -20.67 -2.24
N TRP A 121 -10.58 -19.50 -2.38
CA TRP A 121 -10.85 -18.63 -1.23
C TRP A 121 -11.66 -19.37 -0.16
N SER A 122 -12.79 -19.95 -0.56
CA SER A 122 -13.68 -20.65 0.35
C SER A 122 -13.07 -21.94 0.93
N ARG A 123 -12.17 -22.63 0.19
CA ARG A 123 -11.51 -23.87 0.66
C ARG A 123 -10.69 -23.66 1.93
N ARG A 124 -10.00 -22.52 2.07
CA ARG A 124 -9.14 -22.22 3.22
C ARG A 124 -9.53 -20.98 4.00
N GLY A 125 -10.63 -20.33 3.61
CA GLY A 125 -11.10 -19.07 4.18
C GLY A 125 -10.14 -17.93 3.92
N GLY A 126 -9.50 -17.88 2.74
CA GLY A 126 -8.60 -16.80 2.33
C GLY A 126 -7.19 -16.79 2.95
N ARG A 127 -6.86 -17.76 3.82
CA ARG A 127 -5.57 -17.79 4.58
C ARG A 127 -4.32 -17.94 3.73
N ASP A 128 -4.48 -18.41 2.50
CA ASP A 128 -3.45 -18.57 1.48
C ASP A 128 -3.50 -17.45 0.43
N HIS A 129 -4.36 -16.44 0.59
CA HIS A 129 -4.49 -15.31 -0.32
C HIS A 129 -3.60 -14.16 0.10
N ILE A 130 -2.87 -13.61 -0.86
CA ILE A 130 -1.94 -12.50 -0.69
C ILE A 130 -2.50 -11.28 -1.42
N PHE A 131 -2.61 -10.18 -0.70
CA PHE A 131 -2.87 -8.85 -1.26
C PHE A 131 -1.71 -7.91 -0.96
N LEU A 132 -1.44 -7.03 -1.92
CA LEU A 132 -0.51 -5.94 -1.76
C LEU A 132 -1.28 -4.68 -1.34
N TRP A 133 -0.81 -3.99 -0.31
CA TRP A 133 -1.42 -2.76 0.18
C TRP A 133 -0.36 -1.71 0.54
N PRO A 134 0.27 -1.09 -0.47
CA PRO A 134 1.42 -0.22 -0.28
C PRO A 134 1.04 1.25 -0.07
N HIS A 135 -0.20 1.57 0.30
CA HIS A 135 -0.57 2.95 0.64
C HIS A 135 0.12 3.38 1.95
N ASP A 136 0.26 4.70 2.14
CA ASP A 136 1.01 5.33 3.23
C ASP A 136 0.60 4.86 4.64
N GLU A 137 -0.68 4.61 4.87
CA GLU A 137 -1.20 4.10 6.16
C GLU A 137 -1.47 2.59 6.14
N GLY A 138 -1.03 1.89 5.09
CA GLY A 138 -1.13 0.44 4.95
C GLY A 138 -2.55 -0.08 5.09
N ALA A 139 -2.68 -1.33 5.52
CA ALA A 139 -3.95 -2.05 5.55
C ALA A 139 -4.92 -1.60 6.67
N CYS A 140 -4.71 -0.44 7.31
CA CYS A 140 -5.58 0.08 8.38
C CYS A 140 -7.06 0.19 7.98
N TYR A 141 -7.36 0.43 6.70
CA TYR A 141 -8.72 0.61 6.22
C TYR A 141 -9.15 -0.49 5.22
N MET A 142 -8.47 -1.64 5.26
CA MET A 142 -8.88 -2.85 4.54
C MET A 142 -10.24 -3.33 5.05
N PRO A 143 -11.17 -3.82 4.21
CA PRO A 143 -12.38 -4.47 4.71
C PRO A 143 -12.05 -5.63 5.66
N SER A 144 -12.63 -5.62 6.87
CA SER A 144 -12.30 -6.55 7.96
C SER A 144 -12.43 -8.02 7.55
N TRP A 145 -13.38 -8.34 6.68
CA TRP A 145 -13.60 -9.70 6.22
C TRP A 145 -12.48 -10.21 5.30
N ILE A 146 -11.78 -9.32 4.59
CA ILE A 146 -10.55 -9.66 3.86
C ILE A 146 -9.38 -9.63 4.84
N TYR A 147 -9.27 -8.56 5.64
CA TYR A 147 -8.16 -8.36 6.57
C TYR A 147 -7.95 -9.55 7.52
N ASN A 148 -9.02 -10.07 8.10
CA ASN A 148 -8.94 -11.12 9.09
C ASN A 148 -8.54 -12.48 8.51
N ASN A 149 -8.62 -12.63 7.19
CA ASN A 149 -8.50 -13.91 6.51
C ASN A 149 -7.24 -14.00 5.66
N ALA A 150 -6.88 -12.95 4.93
CA ALA A 150 -5.76 -12.96 3.99
C ALA A 150 -4.44 -12.43 4.59
N ILE A 151 -3.36 -12.61 3.82
CA ILE A 151 -2.00 -12.12 4.07
C ILE A 151 -1.82 -10.78 3.36
N PHE A 152 -1.28 -9.79 4.06
CA PHE A 152 -0.99 -8.48 3.49
C PHE A 152 0.49 -8.19 3.41
N LEU A 153 0.91 -7.75 2.23
CA LEU A 153 2.19 -7.10 2.01
C LEU A 153 1.96 -5.58 2.10
N THR A 154 2.42 -4.94 3.17
CA THR A 154 2.10 -3.53 3.50
C THR A 154 3.36 -2.70 3.76
N HIS A 155 3.29 -1.38 3.53
CA HIS A 155 4.35 -0.44 3.91
C HIS A 155 4.25 0.08 5.35
N TRP A 156 3.17 -0.26 6.05
CA TRP A 156 2.88 0.28 7.38
C TRP A 156 2.58 -0.85 8.37
N GLY A 157 3.33 -0.88 9.47
CA GLY A 157 3.31 -1.94 10.50
C GLY A 157 2.69 -1.50 11.83
N ARG A 158 1.59 -0.74 11.79
CA ARG A 158 0.94 -0.22 13.00
C ARG A 158 0.16 -1.30 13.76
N LEU A 159 0.32 -1.35 15.08
CA LEU A 159 -0.16 -2.43 15.94
C LEU A 159 -1.32 -2.05 16.87
N ASP A 160 -1.70 -0.77 16.97
CA ASP A 160 -2.84 -0.38 17.80
C ASP A 160 -4.18 -0.71 17.12
N ALA A 161 -5.10 -1.28 17.89
CA ALA A 161 -6.42 -1.71 17.43
C ALA A 161 -7.39 -0.55 17.22
N ASP A 162 -7.37 0.44 18.11
CA ASP A 162 -8.20 1.64 18.01
C ASP A 162 -7.48 2.73 17.22
N HIS A 163 -7.27 2.47 15.93
CA HIS A 163 -6.50 3.36 15.08
C HIS A 163 -7.36 4.43 14.38
N VAL A 164 -6.84 5.65 14.35
CA VAL A 164 -7.33 6.78 13.54
C VAL A 164 -6.24 7.24 12.56
N SER A 165 -6.65 7.86 11.47
CA SER A 165 -5.74 8.37 10.44
C SER A 165 -4.77 9.38 11.03
N GLY A 166 -3.49 9.15 10.82
CA GLY A 166 -2.40 10.09 11.04
C GLY A 166 -1.93 10.75 9.73
N SER A 167 -2.65 10.58 8.63
CA SER A 167 -2.30 11.16 7.33
C SER A 167 -2.09 12.68 7.43
N GLY A 168 -1.00 13.14 6.81
CA GLY A 168 -0.75 14.56 6.57
C GLY A 168 -1.43 15.09 5.31
N TRP A 169 -2.15 14.24 4.58
CA TRP A 169 -2.87 14.58 3.37
C TRP A 169 -4.38 14.42 3.62
N PRO A 170 -5.17 15.51 3.74
CA PRO A 170 -6.57 15.43 4.14
C PRO A 170 -7.45 14.47 3.31
N PRO A 171 -7.28 14.35 1.98
CA PRO A 171 -7.96 13.32 1.18
C PRO A 171 -7.75 11.87 1.62
N ASP A 172 -6.65 11.58 2.33
CA ASP A 172 -6.33 10.25 2.85
C ASP A 172 -6.80 10.02 4.27
N ASN A 173 -7.57 10.94 4.84
CA ASN A 173 -8.08 10.77 6.18
C ASN A 173 -9.14 9.66 6.24
N TYR A 174 -8.69 8.43 6.49
CA TYR A 174 -9.59 7.27 6.61
C TYR A 174 -10.53 7.38 7.82
N SER A 175 -10.33 8.33 8.74
CA SER A 175 -11.24 8.54 9.87
C SER A 175 -12.45 9.41 9.52
N GLN A 176 -12.49 10.00 8.33
CA GLN A 176 -13.61 10.82 7.87
C GLN A 176 -14.85 9.95 7.55
N PRO A 177 -16.01 10.19 8.19
CA PRO A 177 -17.24 9.49 7.84
C PRO A 177 -17.71 9.89 6.45
N VAL A 178 -18.27 8.91 5.73
CA VAL A 178 -19.00 9.14 4.49
C VAL A 178 -20.27 8.33 4.52
N VAL A 179 -21.39 9.02 4.31
CA VAL A 179 -22.70 8.44 4.02
C VAL A 179 -23.19 9.08 2.74
N TYR A 180 -23.49 8.27 1.74
CA TYR A 180 -24.02 8.68 0.44
C TYR A 180 -25.24 7.80 0.11
N PRO A 181 -26.49 8.30 0.27
CA PRO A 181 -27.69 7.46 0.32
C PRO A 181 -27.85 6.40 -0.77
N ARG A 182 -27.42 6.70 -2.01
CA ARG A 182 -27.57 5.79 -3.15
C ARG A 182 -26.50 4.70 -3.25
N PHE A 183 -25.27 4.98 -2.85
CA PHE A 183 -24.11 4.13 -3.14
C PHE A 183 -23.34 3.69 -1.89
N GLN A 184 -23.40 4.48 -0.82
CA GLN A 184 -22.77 4.23 0.47
C GLN A 184 -23.78 4.60 1.59
N PRO A 185 -24.93 3.91 1.71
CA PRO A 185 -26.04 4.31 2.60
C PRO A 185 -25.68 4.26 4.08
N LEU A 186 -24.62 3.56 4.45
CA LEU A 186 -24.08 3.45 5.80
C LEU A 186 -22.67 4.01 5.83
N ASP A 187 -22.25 4.49 7.00
CA ASP A 187 -20.88 4.95 7.23
C ASP A 187 -19.88 3.86 6.82
N TRP A 188 -19.10 4.15 5.78
CA TRP A 188 -18.14 3.21 5.18
C TRP A 188 -17.11 2.70 6.19
N ARG A 189 -16.84 3.46 7.26
CA ARG A 189 -15.89 3.07 8.30
C ARG A 189 -16.29 1.77 9.01
N ARG A 190 -17.55 1.36 8.91
CA ARG A 190 -18.00 0.03 9.37
C ARG A 190 -17.28 -1.13 8.67
N MET A 191 -16.74 -0.91 7.46
CA MET A 191 -16.09 -1.96 6.67
C MET A 191 -14.79 -2.45 7.27
N TYR A 192 -14.02 -1.59 7.94
CA TYR A 192 -12.67 -1.91 8.44
C TYR A 192 -12.57 -1.84 9.99
N LYS A 193 -13.69 -1.61 10.68
CA LYS A 193 -13.67 -1.57 12.15
C LYS A 193 -13.30 -2.93 12.74
N GLY A 194 -12.49 -2.91 13.80
CA GLY A 194 -12.23 -4.06 14.67
C GLY A 194 -11.00 -4.90 14.36
N HIS A 195 -10.11 -4.45 13.47
CA HIS A 195 -8.83 -5.12 13.22
C HIS A 195 -7.64 -4.16 13.38
N LEU A 196 -6.42 -4.72 13.46
CA LEU A 196 -5.16 -3.96 13.49
C LEU A 196 -4.81 -3.48 12.07
N CYS A 197 -3.84 -2.59 11.92
CA CYS A 197 -3.30 -2.29 10.57
C CYS A 197 -2.29 -3.33 10.07
N TYR A 198 -1.72 -4.10 10.99
CA TYR A 198 -0.73 -5.13 10.73
C TYR A 198 -0.77 -6.19 11.83
N THR A 199 -0.79 -7.47 11.45
CA THR A 199 -0.79 -8.61 12.35
C THR A 199 0.55 -9.36 12.25
N PRO A 200 1.43 -9.26 13.27
CA PRO A 200 2.70 -9.99 13.29
C PRO A 200 2.50 -11.51 13.11
N GLY A 201 3.29 -12.12 12.24
CA GLY A 201 3.20 -13.56 11.93
C GLY A 201 2.15 -13.92 10.86
N LYS A 202 1.26 -13.01 10.49
CA LYS A 202 0.32 -13.14 9.37
C LYS A 202 0.75 -12.26 8.20
N ASP A 203 1.04 -10.99 8.47
CA ASP A 203 1.37 -9.97 7.49
C ASP A 203 2.88 -9.76 7.36
N ALA A 204 3.31 -9.18 6.23
CA ALA A 204 4.71 -8.81 6.00
C ALA A 204 4.85 -7.32 5.68
N LEU A 205 5.77 -6.67 6.40
CA LEU A 205 6.18 -5.32 6.08
C LEU A 205 7.16 -5.36 4.90
N ILE A 206 6.78 -4.72 3.80
CA ILE A 206 7.65 -4.56 2.63
C ILE A 206 8.21 -3.13 2.59
N PRO A 207 9.48 -2.95 2.20
CA PRO A 207 10.07 -1.62 2.11
C PRO A 207 9.43 -0.81 0.97
N ALA A 208 9.43 0.51 1.12
CA ALA A 208 9.03 1.40 0.03
C ALA A 208 9.88 1.13 -1.22
N PHE A 209 9.23 1.03 -2.38
CA PHE A 209 9.96 0.84 -3.64
C PHE A 209 10.83 2.05 -3.96
N LYS A 210 12.09 1.78 -4.30
CA LYS A 210 13.08 2.76 -4.75
C LYS A 210 13.93 2.15 -5.85
N ALA A 211 14.34 2.98 -6.78
CA ALA A 211 15.31 2.64 -7.82
C ALA A 211 16.63 2.19 -7.18
N SER A 212 17.34 1.28 -7.86
CA SER A 212 18.65 0.77 -7.42
C SER A 212 19.67 1.87 -7.13
N ASN A 213 19.61 2.98 -7.87
CA ASN A 213 20.46 4.15 -7.63
C ASN A 213 20.25 4.79 -6.24
N SER A 214 19.09 4.60 -5.59
CA SER A 214 18.88 5.05 -4.21
C SER A 214 19.74 4.29 -3.19
N TYR A 215 20.24 3.11 -3.55
CA TYR A 215 20.97 2.23 -2.63
C TYR A 215 22.39 1.88 -3.09
N HIS A 216 22.88 2.42 -4.21
CA HIS A 216 24.20 2.06 -4.76
C HIS A 216 25.38 2.28 -3.81
N ARG A 217 25.24 3.15 -2.81
CA ARG A 217 26.25 3.41 -1.76
C ARG A 217 25.98 2.69 -0.45
N SER A 218 24.84 2.00 -0.32
CA SER A 218 24.46 1.34 0.91
C SER A 218 25.29 0.08 1.08
N PRO A 219 26.10 -0.03 2.16
CA PRO A 219 26.82 -1.27 2.45
C PRO A 219 25.88 -2.38 2.94
N LEU A 220 24.57 -2.13 3.04
CA LEU A 220 23.59 -3.03 3.64
C LEU A 220 22.74 -3.81 2.63
N VAL A 221 22.82 -3.49 1.33
CA VAL A 221 22.01 -4.16 0.30
C VAL A 221 22.76 -5.35 -0.27
N GLY A 222 22.16 -6.53 -0.22
CA GLY A 222 22.71 -7.77 -0.79
C GLY A 222 23.83 -8.42 0.04
N VAL A 223 24.06 -7.97 1.27
CA VAL A 223 25.06 -8.53 2.19
C VAL A 223 24.41 -9.23 3.38
N PRO A 224 25.09 -10.16 4.08
CA PRO A 224 24.60 -10.73 5.32
C PRO A 224 24.25 -9.66 6.37
N PRO A 225 23.26 -9.90 7.24
CA PRO A 225 22.90 -8.96 8.29
C PRO A 225 24.10 -8.64 9.19
N VAL A 226 24.46 -7.36 9.28
CA VAL A 226 25.50 -6.87 10.20
C VAL A 226 24.89 -6.44 11.53
N LYS A 227 25.65 -6.56 12.62
CA LYS A 227 25.23 -6.00 13.92
C LYS A 227 25.13 -4.49 13.79
N LYS A 228 23.92 -3.95 13.96
CA LYS A 228 23.68 -2.51 13.97
C LYS A 228 23.93 -1.96 15.38
N ASP A 229 24.74 -0.92 15.47
CA ASP A 229 25.00 -0.13 16.68
C ASP A 229 24.10 1.11 16.75
N VAL A 230 23.59 1.58 15.61
CA VAL A 230 22.59 2.65 15.52
C VAL A 230 21.18 2.06 15.57
N LEU A 231 20.42 2.41 16.62
CA LEU A 231 19.03 1.99 16.80
C LEU A 231 18.06 2.71 15.82
N LEU A 232 18.26 4.01 15.60
CA LEU A 232 17.40 4.84 14.75
C LEU A 232 18.23 5.90 14.02
N TYR A 233 18.00 6.04 12.72
CA TYR A 233 18.50 7.16 11.91
C TYR A 233 17.30 7.85 11.25
N PHE A 234 17.14 9.15 11.50
CA PHE A 234 16.10 9.95 10.89
C PHE A 234 16.73 11.06 10.06
N ARG A 235 16.40 11.10 8.77
CA ARG A 235 16.78 12.19 7.85
C ARG A 235 15.56 12.59 7.04
N GLY A 236 15.11 13.84 7.21
CA GLY A 236 13.99 14.37 6.46
C GLY A 236 13.31 15.54 7.17
N ASP A 237 12.16 15.94 6.63
CA ASP A 237 11.28 16.96 7.21
C ASP A 237 10.95 16.62 8.68
N ILE A 238 11.34 17.46 9.62
CA ILE A 238 11.06 17.30 11.06
C ILE A 238 9.64 17.71 11.45
N GLY A 239 8.80 18.09 10.48
CA GLY A 239 7.37 18.28 10.67
C GLY A 239 6.97 19.61 11.30
N MET A 240 7.86 20.62 11.28
CA MET A 240 7.60 21.94 11.90
C MET A 240 6.38 22.66 11.32
N TYR A 241 6.10 22.45 10.04
CA TYR A 241 4.98 23.05 9.32
C TYR A 241 3.88 22.03 8.99
N ARG A 242 3.88 20.91 9.72
CA ARG A 242 2.88 19.84 9.57
C ARG A 242 1.93 19.88 10.76
N GLU A 243 0.76 19.30 10.57
CA GLU A 243 -0.19 19.08 11.66
C GLU A 243 0.45 18.32 12.81
N TRP A 244 0.01 18.60 14.04
CA TRP A 244 0.63 18.06 15.25
C TRP A 244 0.57 16.53 15.34
N TRP A 245 -0.39 15.89 14.65
CA TRP A 245 -0.52 14.44 14.56
C TRP A 245 0.29 13.80 13.42
N TYR A 246 0.91 14.58 12.55
CA TYR A 246 1.70 14.05 11.43
C TYR A 246 2.82 13.15 11.93
N SER A 247 2.98 11.96 11.34
CA SER A 247 3.90 10.92 11.84
C SER A 247 3.69 10.59 13.32
N ARG A 248 2.45 10.67 13.80
CA ARG A 248 2.05 10.45 15.21
C ARG A 248 2.80 11.35 16.20
N GLY A 249 3.23 12.54 15.78
CA GLY A 249 3.93 13.49 16.63
C GLY A 249 5.41 13.17 16.90
N ILE A 250 5.95 12.08 16.34
CA ILE A 250 7.34 11.66 16.57
C ILE A 250 8.31 12.72 16.03
N ARG A 251 8.07 13.23 14.83
CA ARG A 251 8.96 14.22 14.18
C ARG A 251 9.00 15.52 14.96
N GLN A 252 7.85 16.00 15.41
CA GLN A 252 7.71 17.20 16.23
C GLN A 252 8.35 17.02 17.61
N SER A 253 8.25 15.82 18.19
CA SER A 253 8.91 15.50 19.46
C SER A 253 10.43 15.46 19.32
N LEU A 254 10.96 14.87 18.25
CA LEU A 254 12.39 14.90 17.93
C LEU A 254 12.91 16.34 17.76
N TYR A 255 12.14 17.20 17.09
CA TYR A 255 12.51 18.62 16.96
C TYR A 255 12.58 19.33 18.31
N ARG A 256 11.56 19.17 19.16
CA ARG A 256 11.54 19.77 20.51
C ARG A 256 12.76 19.34 21.33
N LEU A 257 13.02 18.03 21.38
CA LEU A 257 14.21 17.49 22.07
C LEU A 257 15.51 18.07 21.51
N ALA A 258 15.65 18.15 20.18
CA ALA A 258 16.85 18.71 19.56
C ALA A 258 17.11 20.18 19.95
N MET A 259 16.04 20.97 20.11
CA MET A 259 16.12 22.38 20.54
C MET A 259 16.38 22.51 22.04
N GLU A 260 15.64 21.78 22.87
CA GLU A 260 15.76 21.79 24.34
C GLU A 260 17.16 21.35 24.79
N ASP A 261 17.68 20.28 24.18
CA ASP A 261 18.99 19.73 24.51
C ASP A 261 20.13 20.38 23.74
N LYS A 262 19.84 21.36 22.87
CA LYS A 262 20.82 22.07 22.05
C LYS A 262 21.74 21.13 21.26
N TRP A 263 21.16 20.11 20.61
CA TRP A 263 21.94 19.08 19.90
C TRP A 263 22.90 19.67 18.87
N ARG A 264 22.51 20.77 18.20
CA ARG A 264 23.38 21.47 17.25
C ARG A 264 24.66 22.02 17.89
N GLU A 265 24.61 22.51 19.13
CA GLU A 265 25.80 23.00 19.82
C GLU A 265 26.68 21.85 20.34
N LYS A 266 26.06 20.72 20.68
CA LYS A 266 26.76 19.56 21.25
C LYS A 266 27.42 18.66 20.20
N TYR A 267 26.87 18.60 18.98
CA TYR A 267 27.21 17.57 17.99
C TYR A 267 27.52 18.08 16.57
N ASN A 268 27.42 19.39 16.30
CA ASN A 268 28.03 19.99 15.09
C ASN A 268 29.41 20.56 15.41
#